data_AF-A0A9P7BTB5-F1
#
_entry.id   AF-A0A9P7BTB5-F1
#
_cell.length_a   1.000
_cell.length_b   1.000
_cell.length_c   1.000
_cell.angle_alpha   90.00
_cell.angle_beta   90.00
_cell.angle_gamma   90.00
#
_symmetry.space_group_name_H-M   'P 1'
#
loop_
_entity.id
_entity.type
_entity.pdbx_description
1 polymer ?
#
loop_
_entity_poly.entity_id
_entity_poly.type
_entity_poly.pdbx_seq_one_letter_code
_entity_poly.pdbx_strand_id
1 'polypeptide(L)'
;MPARKVGTALQKANEENKKTSRTATKPIISVTEKSSPDKILQSSWLFLTTFQFFSIFQNYFELPTLDIEELEQALIQPDTSALLETVIVRILAPLLSRRSVNRENYEKHLQDLFPDVAPFHTLSIVDKIKLLKRIEEANLETEDFLSWKNEVNVDELRLSPLGKDIEGWSYWYFGGNRLYRETPIPNGKKGMQTLKNNQFTFELVCSSLEEWEKIMNRFQPSKKIAPRELSEKIIEIAEKIIGRIKAKEIAKVKQEAKLKRAKELESIPKKRSRRLEVKFEEEAKRQKVEEIANQQAILEEIERKNQEKEVKKLKEEEKQKLKTEDARLRIQVSDYVKKKLSEASEEEERVELKQLKNQLHKDASEIDKITKMKGWLRLLREEIPVDLVDQKDGHILFDGDDKVLDHNLFKIILRTFLVFDEEEEQELKEIYRKLLLNRYQSLKDLSADLNTIITPNDISFLLSVWTE
;
A
#
# COMPACT_ATOMS: atom_id res chain seq x y z
N MET A 1 -10.50 -33.79 -62.20
CA MET A 1 -9.48 -32.71 -62.07
C MET A 1 -10.02 -31.44 -62.71
N PRO A 2 -9.69 -30.21 -62.26
CA PRO A 2 -8.86 -29.82 -61.12
C PRO A 2 -9.58 -28.99 -60.04
N ALA A 3 -8.95 -28.95 -58.86
CA ALA A 3 -9.27 -28.13 -57.70
C ALA A 3 -8.29 -26.94 -57.57
N ARG A 4 -8.58 -26.02 -56.64
CA ARG A 4 -7.79 -24.88 -56.09
C ARG A 4 -8.02 -23.50 -56.69
N LYS A 5 -8.68 -22.64 -55.90
CA LYS A 5 -8.32 -21.23 -55.62
C LYS A 5 -9.18 -20.68 -54.45
N VAL A 6 -8.88 -21.06 -53.20
CA VAL A 6 -9.43 -20.39 -52.00
C VAL A 6 -8.38 -20.26 -50.88
N GLY A 7 -7.08 -20.30 -51.21
CA GLY A 7 -5.99 -20.34 -50.22
C GLY A 7 -5.28 -19.01 -49.93
N THR A 8 -5.51 -17.96 -50.72
CA THR A 8 -4.62 -16.78 -50.73
C THR A 8 -5.18 -15.52 -50.07
N ALA A 9 -6.46 -15.50 -49.69
CA ALA A 9 -7.07 -14.35 -48.99
C ALA A 9 -6.95 -14.45 -47.46
N LEU A 10 -7.00 -15.67 -46.89
CA LEU A 10 -6.87 -15.89 -45.44
C LEU A 10 -5.43 -15.82 -44.92
N GLN A 11 -4.42 -15.94 -45.79
CA GLN A 11 -3.01 -15.77 -45.39
C GLN A 11 -2.59 -14.30 -45.34
N LYS A 12 -3.13 -13.43 -46.20
CA LYS A 12 -2.87 -11.98 -46.12
C LYS A 12 -3.57 -11.31 -44.93
N ALA A 13 -4.79 -11.75 -44.59
CA ALA A 13 -5.47 -11.27 -43.39
C ALA A 13 -4.77 -11.70 -42.09
N ASN A 14 -4.09 -12.86 -42.07
CA ASN A 14 -3.31 -13.33 -40.92
C ASN A 14 -1.89 -12.76 -40.85
N GLU A 15 -1.33 -12.23 -41.94
CA GLU A 15 -0.08 -11.46 -41.92
C GLU A 15 -0.31 -9.98 -41.55
N GLU A 16 -1.47 -9.42 -41.90
CA GLU A 16 -1.87 -8.07 -41.46
C GLU A 16 -2.34 -8.04 -39.99
N ASN A 17 -3.02 -9.09 -39.50
CA ASN A 17 -3.37 -9.20 -38.06
C ASN A 17 -2.21 -9.64 -37.15
N LYS A 18 -1.04 -10.01 -37.70
CA LYS A 18 0.20 -10.20 -36.92
C LYS A 18 1.05 -8.94 -36.82
N LYS A 19 0.75 -7.90 -37.60
CA LYS A 19 1.40 -6.58 -37.56
C LYS A 19 0.69 -5.55 -36.67
N THR A 20 -0.44 -5.92 -36.07
CA THR A 20 -1.10 -5.18 -34.97
C THR A 20 -0.84 -5.82 -33.61
N SER A 21 0.20 -6.67 -33.50
CA SER A 21 0.93 -6.80 -32.24
C SER A 21 1.55 -5.44 -31.96
N ARG A 22 0.98 -4.71 -30.99
CA ARG A 22 1.54 -3.48 -30.43
C ARG A 22 3.07 -3.63 -30.37
N THR A 23 3.78 -2.97 -31.28
CA THR A 23 5.16 -2.59 -31.01
C THR A 23 5.05 -1.63 -29.83
N ALA A 24 5.02 -2.18 -28.62
CA ALA A 24 5.24 -1.43 -27.40
C ALA A 24 6.62 -0.82 -27.59
N THR A 25 6.64 0.46 -27.96
CA THR A 25 7.83 1.28 -28.01
C THR A 25 8.54 1.03 -26.70
N LYS A 26 9.76 0.48 -26.75
CA LYS A 26 10.49 0.17 -25.54
C LYS A 26 10.52 1.43 -24.67
N PRO A 27 10.29 1.32 -23.36
CA PRO A 27 10.33 2.48 -22.50
C PRO A 27 11.73 3.11 -22.59
N ILE A 28 11.82 4.34 -23.07
CA ILE A 28 13.07 5.08 -23.26
C ILE A 28 13.03 6.30 -22.36
N ILE A 29 14.09 6.49 -21.59
CA ILE A 29 14.29 7.68 -20.76
C ILE A 29 14.98 8.74 -21.62
N SER A 30 14.36 9.91 -21.75
CA SER A 30 14.84 11.01 -22.58
C SER A 30 15.75 11.97 -21.81
N VAL A 31 16.77 11.45 -21.12
CA VAL A 31 17.77 12.24 -20.39
C VAL A 31 19.11 12.15 -21.11
N THR A 32 19.81 13.27 -21.19
CA THR A 32 21.13 13.38 -21.84
C THR A 32 22.06 14.20 -20.95
N GLU A 33 23.35 14.24 -21.27
CA GLU A 33 24.34 15.06 -20.54
C GLU A 33 24.04 16.57 -20.58
N LYS A 34 23.12 17.02 -21.46
CA LYS A 34 22.66 18.41 -21.56
C LYS A 34 21.40 18.70 -20.74
N SER A 35 20.83 17.68 -20.09
CA SER A 35 19.66 17.84 -19.22
C SER A 35 20.01 18.63 -17.95
N SER A 36 19.01 19.07 -17.19
CA SER A 36 19.26 19.78 -15.93
C SER A 36 20.00 18.88 -14.92
N PRO A 37 20.83 19.45 -14.03
CA PRO A 37 21.54 18.72 -12.98
C PRO A 37 20.68 17.70 -12.22
N ASP A 38 19.47 18.10 -11.79
CA ASP A 38 18.55 17.24 -11.05
C ASP A 38 18.16 16.00 -11.86
N LYS A 39 17.83 16.18 -13.15
CA LYS A 39 17.43 15.09 -14.04
C LYS A 39 18.59 14.13 -14.32
N ILE A 40 19.80 14.67 -14.45
CA ILE A 40 21.01 13.86 -14.64
C ILE A 40 21.23 12.95 -13.42
N LEU A 41 21.18 13.52 -12.21
CA LEU A 41 21.37 12.76 -10.97
C LEU A 41 20.29 11.68 -10.79
N GLN A 42 19.02 12.07 -10.93
CA GLN A 42 17.88 11.17 -10.71
C GLN A 42 17.78 10.04 -11.74
N SER A 43 18.39 10.19 -12.92
CA SER A 43 18.38 9.16 -13.96
C SER A 43 19.67 8.36 -14.07
N SER A 44 20.75 8.79 -13.43
CA SER A 44 22.07 8.20 -13.54
C SER A 44 22.19 6.93 -12.67
N TRP A 45 22.29 5.76 -13.30
CA TRP A 45 22.56 4.52 -12.55
C TRP A 45 23.88 4.59 -11.79
N LEU A 46 24.85 5.31 -12.35
CA LEU A 46 26.16 5.51 -11.75
C LEU A 46 26.05 6.28 -10.43
N PHE A 47 25.22 7.33 -10.41
CA PHE A 47 24.99 8.11 -9.21
C PHE A 47 24.27 7.30 -8.13
N LEU A 48 23.16 6.65 -8.50
CA LEU A 48 22.35 5.88 -7.56
C LEU A 48 23.13 4.71 -6.93
N THR A 49 23.95 4.02 -7.72
CA THR A 49 24.78 2.92 -7.22
C THR A 49 25.93 3.42 -6.34
N THR A 50 26.55 4.54 -6.69
CA THR A 50 27.60 5.15 -5.85
C THR A 50 27.03 5.71 -4.55
N PHE A 51 25.85 6.33 -4.57
CA PHE A 51 25.13 6.70 -3.35
C PHE A 51 24.87 5.47 -2.48
N GLN A 52 24.29 4.41 -3.06
CA GLN A 52 23.99 3.18 -2.34
C GLN A 52 25.24 2.57 -1.70
N PHE A 53 26.38 2.58 -2.40
CA PHE A 53 27.65 2.12 -1.84
C PHE A 53 28.01 2.91 -0.57
N PHE A 54 28.06 4.24 -0.64
CA PHE A 54 28.42 5.06 0.52
C PHE A 54 27.40 4.96 1.66
N SER A 55 26.11 4.77 1.36
CA SER A 55 25.08 4.51 2.38
C SER A 55 25.26 3.16 3.07
N ILE A 56 25.58 2.09 2.31
CA ILE A 56 25.87 0.76 2.87
C ILE A 56 27.09 0.82 3.80
N PHE A 57 28.15 1.49 3.35
CA PHE A 57 29.43 1.54 4.05
C PHE A 57 29.58 2.80 4.91
N GLN A 58 28.47 3.44 5.31
CA GLN A 58 28.49 4.69 6.07
C GLN A 58 29.33 4.60 7.35
N ASN A 59 29.33 3.44 8.02
CA ASN A 59 30.07 3.22 9.25
C ASN A 59 31.58 3.14 9.00
N TYR A 60 31.99 2.52 7.89
CA TYR A 60 33.39 2.41 7.51
C TYR A 60 33.98 3.79 7.18
N PHE A 61 33.24 4.60 6.43
CA PHE A 61 33.66 5.95 6.06
C PHE A 61 33.39 7.00 7.14
N GLU A 62 32.75 6.63 8.25
CA GLU A 62 32.26 7.57 9.27
C GLU A 62 31.43 8.72 8.69
N LEU A 63 30.56 8.38 7.73
CA LEU A 63 29.68 9.34 7.08
C LEU A 63 28.49 9.71 7.99
N PRO A 64 28.00 10.97 7.91
CA PRO A 64 26.70 11.29 8.51
C PRO A 64 25.60 10.46 7.86
N THR A 65 24.43 10.37 8.49
CA THR A 65 23.26 9.76 7.85
C THR A 65 22.93 10.53 6.57
N LEU A 66 23.16 9.93 5.41
CA LEU A 66 22.96 10.57 4.11
C LEU A 66 21.56 10.30 3.57
N ASP A 67 20.80 11.36 3.30
CA ASP A 67 19.64 11.31 2.41
C ASP A 67 20.10 11.56 0.97
N ILE A 68 19.58 10.77 0.02
CA ILE A 68 19.87 10.92 -1.40
C ILE A 68 19.51 12.33 -1.89
N GLU A 69 18.43 12.90 -1.37
CA GLU A 69 17.99 14.26 -1.72
C GLU A 69 18.98 15.33 -1.25
N GLU A 70 19.52 15.18 -0.05
CA GLU A 70 20.51 16.11 0.50
C GLU A 70 21.82 16.04 -0.27
N LEU A 71 22.26 14.84 -0.65
CA LEU A 71 23.46 14.67 -1.47
C LEU A 71 23.27 15.23 -2.90
N GLU A 72 22.10 15.04 -3.51
CA GLU A 72 21.79 15.64 -4.82
C GLU A 72 21.88 17.17 -4.75
N GLN A 73 21.23 17.80 -3.77
CA GLN A 73 21.28 19.26 -3.60
C GLN A 73 22.70 19.76 -3.35
N ALA A 74 23.46 19.01 -2.55
CA ALA A 74 24.86 19.29 -2.28
C ALA A 74 25.72 19.26 -3.55
N LEU A 75 25.51 18.29 -4.45
CA LEU A 75 26.25 18.20 -5.72
C LEU A 75 25.91 19.31 -6.73
N ILE A 76 24.65 19.75 -6.71
CA ILE A 76 24.14 20.84 -7.55
C ILE A 76 24.71 22.19 -7.07
N GLN A 77 24.81 22.39 -5.76
CA GLN A 77 25.31 23.60 -5.13
C GLN A 77 26.55 23.30 -4.27
N PRO A 78 27.71 22.98 -4.87
CA PRO A 78 28.88 22.55 -4.13
C PRO A 78 29.44 23.66 -3.22
N ASP A 79 29.44 24.91 -3.69
CA ASP A 79 30.08 26.04 -3.02
C ASP A 79 29.39 26.45 -1.70
N THR A 80 28.16 25.98 -1.48
CA THR A 80 27.36 26.27 -0.29
C THR A 80 27.20 25.07 0.63
N SER A 81 27.76 23.91 0.26
CA SER A 81 27.45 22.63 0.91
C SER A 81 28.57 22.15 1.83
N ALA A 82 28.48 22.49 3.11
CA ALA A 82 29.31 21.89 4.17
C ALA A 82 29.15 20.37 4.27
N LEU A 83 27.99 19.85 3.83
CA LEU A 83 27.74 18.41 3.74
C LEU A 83 28.66 17.77 2.70
N LEU A 84 28.76 18.35 1.50
CA LEU A 84 29.57 17.77 0.42
C LEU A 84 31.04 17.70 0.78
N GLU A 85 31.60 18.78 1.31
CA GLU A 85 32.99 18.80 1.77
C GLU A 85 33.23 17.72 2.82
N THR A 86 32.31 17.58 3.77
CA THR A 86 32.41 16.55 4.82
C THR A 86 32.38 15.16 4.20
N VAL A 87 31.47 14.89 3.27
CA VAL A 87 31.39 13.61 2.56
C VAL A 87 32.69 13.32 1.80
N ILE A 88 33.19 14.27 1.00
CA ILE A 88 34.42 14.12 0.22
C ILE A 88 35.63 13.83 1.11
N VAL A 89 35.81 14.60 2.20
CA VAL A 89 36.88 14.39 3.17
C VAL A 89 36.83 12.97 3.75
N ARG A 90 35.63 12.51 4.13
CA ARG A 90 35.41 11.19 4.74
C ARG A 90 35.68 10.04 3.79
N ILE A 91 35.25 10.13 2.52
CA ILE A 91 35.47 9.06 1.54
C ILE A 91 36.91 9.01 1.01
N LEU A 92 37.67 10.10 1.15
CA LEU A 92 39.09 10.15 0.78
C LEU A 92 40.02 9.71 1.89
N ALA A 93 39.62 9.84 3.16
CA ALA A 93 40.47 9.55 4.31
C ALA A 93 41.09 8.13 4.27
N PRO A 94 40.36 7.06 3.91
CA PRO A 94 40.94 5.72 3.85
C PRO A 94 42.01 5.56 2.77
N LEU A 95 41.90 6.29 1.65
CA LEU A 95 42.86 6.23 0.53
C LEU A 95 44.22 6.86 0.86
N LEU A 96 44.31 7.65 1.92
CA LEU A 96 45.45 8.51 2.22
C LEU A 96 46.33 8.02 3.38
N SER A 97 46.02 6.84 3.94
CA SER A 97 46.82 6.05 4.89
C SER A 97 47.84 6.87 5.72
N ARG A 98 47.34 7.79 6.57
CA ARG A 98 48.07 8.69 7.54
C ARG A 98 48.20 10.18 7.16
N ARG A 99 47.68 10.68 6.04
CA ARG A 99 47.57 12.14 5.81
C ARG A 99 46.25 12.68 6.38
N SER A 100 46.31 13.77 7.15
CA SER A 100 45.10 14.41 7.70
C SER A 100 44.39 15.22 6.62
N VAL A 101 43.44 14.58 5.93
CA VAL A 101 42.51 15.27 5.01
C VAL A 101 41.49 16.09 5.81
N ASN A 102 41.22 17.30 5.37
CA ASN A 102 40.28 18.24 5.97
C ASN A 102 39.68 19.16 4.88
N ARG A 103 38.78 20.06 5.29
CA ARG A 103 38.05 20.96 4.37
C ARG A 103 38.95 21.92 3.58
N GLU A 104 40.14 22.22 4.07
CA GLU A 104 41.06 23.17 3.43
C GLU A 104 42.01 22.50 2.43
N ASN A 105 42.25 21.18 2.56
CA ASN A 105 43.26 20.46 1.77
C ASN A 105 42.70 19.31 0.92
N TYR A 106 41.41 18.99 1.01
CA TYR A 106 40.83 17.87 0.27
C TYR A 106 40.99 18.02 -1.25
N GLU A 107 40.88 19.25 -1.78
CA GLU A 107 41.00 19.53 -3.22
C GLU A 107 42.41 19.18 -3.74
N LYS A 108 43.45 19.50 -2.96
CA LYS A 108 44.82 19.12 -3.28
C LYS A 108 44.99 17.61 -3.27
N HIS A 109 44.42 16.92 -2.27
CA HIS A 109 44.48 15.47 -2.19
C HIS A 109 43.69 14.76 -3.31
N LEU A 110 42.56 15.32 -3.73
CA LEU A 110 41.83 14.86 -4.91
C LEU A 110 42.72 14.96 -6.15
N GLN A 111 43.41 16.08 -6.33
CA GLN A 111 44.28 16.30 -7.48
C GLN A 111 45.54 15.41 -7.44
N ASP A 112 46.09 15.14 -6.26
CA ASP A 112 47.21 14.22 -6.07
C ASP A 112 46.81 12.76 -6.44
N LEU A 113 45.59 12.34 -6.10
CA LEU A 113 45.07 10.99 -6.37
C LEU A 113 44.56 10.84 -7.82
N PHE A 114 43.96 11.89 -8.37
CA PHE A 114 43.34 11.93 -9.70
C PHE A 114 43.85 13.15 -10.50
N PRO A 115 45.09 13.11 -11.00
CA PRO A 115 45.75 14.27 -11.61
C PRO A 115 45.12 14.72 -12.93
N ASP A 116 44.28 13.88 -13.55
CA ASP A 116 43.53 14.17 -14.77
C ASP A 116 42.26 15.01 -14.52
N VAL A 117 41.92 15.26 -13.26
CA VAL A 117 40.64 15.87 -12.88
C VAL A 117 40.82 17.35 -12.52
N ALA A 118 39.97 18.20 -13.13
CA ALA A 118 39.90 19.61 -12.79
C ALA A 118 39.32 19.81 -11.37
N PRO A 119 39.50 20.99 -10.73
CA PRO A 119 38.99 21.22 -9.39
C PRO A 119 37.50 20.90 -9.26
N PHE A 120 37.11 20.24 -8.16
CA PHE A 120 35.80 19.60 -7.98
C PHE A 120 34.62 20.55 -8.25
N HIS A 121 34.71 21.78 -7.74
CA HIS A 121 33.67 22.80 -7.90
C HIS A 121 33.42 23.21 -9.36
N THR A 122 34.43 23.10 -10.22
CA THR A 122 34.34 23.44 -11.65
C THR A 122 33.79 22.32 -12.53
N LEU A 123 33.68 21.09 -11.99
CA LEU A 123 33.27 19.91 -12.75
C LEU A 123 31.78 19.97 -13.13
N SER A 124 31.47 19.43 -14.30
CA SER A 124 30.09 19.12 -14.67
C SER A 124 29.50 18.07 -13.71
N ILE A 125 28.17 18.02 -13.60
CA ILE A 125 27.50 17.02 -12.73
C ILE A 125 27.86 15.59 -13.15
N VAL A 126 27.97 15.34 -14.45
CA VAL A 126 28.36 14.02 -14.97
C VAL A 126 29.78 13.67 -14.53
N ASP A 127 30.71 14.62 -14.58
CA ASP A 127 32.09 14.39 -14.18
C ASP A 127 32.25 14.27 -12.66
N LYS A 128 31.45 15.01 -11.87
CA LYS A 128 31.35 14.81 -10.41
C LYS A 128 30.91 13.39 -10.07
N ILE A 129 29.88 12.87 -10.74
CA ILE A 129 29.42 11.49 -10.53
C ILE A 129 30.53 10.49 -10.89
N LYS A 130 31.20 10.67 -12.03
CA LYS A 130 32.32 9.81 -12.44
C LYS A 130 33.48 9.86 -11.44
N LEU A 131 33.80 11.03 -10.91
CA LEU A 131 34.83 11.18 -9.89
C LEU A 131 34.47 10.44 -8.60
N LEU A 132 33.23 10.61 -8.09
CA LEU A 132 32.75 9.87 -6.93
C LEU A 132 32.82 8.35 -7.15
N LYS A 133 32.50 7.90 -8.37
CA LYS A 133 32.65 6.48 -8.73
C LYS A 133 34.10 6.01 -8.71
N ARG A 134 35.04 6.82 -9.22
CA ARG A 134 36.47 6.48 -9.16
C ARG A 134 36.98 6.41 -7.72
N ILE A 135 36.49 7.28 -6.83
CA ILE A 135 36.82 7.23 -5.40
C ILE A 135 36.26 5.96 -4.77
N GLU A 136 35.02 5.58 -5.07
CA GLU A 136 34.45 4.28 -4.67
C GLU A 136 35.35 3.12 -5.14
N GLU A 137 35.69 3.09 -6.43
CA GLU A 137 36.52 2.03 -7.03
C GLU A 137 37.92 1.97 -6.40
N ALA A 138 38.55 3.11 -6.13
CA ALA A 138 39.84 3.17 -5.45
C ALA A 138 39.75 2.61 -4.02
N ASN A 139 38.67 2.88 -3.29
CA ASN A 139 38.49 2.36 -1.93
C ASN A 139 38.31 0.83 -1.93
N LEU A 140 37.64 0.27 -2.93
CA LEU A 140 37.46 -1.18 -3.08
C LEU A 140 38.79 -1.95 -3.19
N GLU A 141 39.85 -1.31 -3.67
CA GLU A 141 41.18 -1.89 -3.84
C GLU A 141 42.07 -1.75 -2.57
N THR A 142 41.60 -1.07 -1.52
CA THR A 142 42.38 -0.91 -0.28
C THR A 142 42.32 -2.15 0.62
N GLU A 143 43.46 -2.53 1.22
CA GLU A 143 43.55 -3.65 2.16
C GLU A 143 42.64 -3.45 3.39
N ASP A 144 42.54 -2.20 3.88
CA ASP A 144 41.67 -1.83 5.01
C ASP A 144 40.19 -2.04 4.68
N PHE A 145 39.73 -1.68 3.48
CA PHE A 145 38.35 -1.93 3.07
C PHE A 145 38.09 -3.43 2.88
N LEU A 146 39.03 -4.16 2.26
CA LEU A 146 38.90 -5.59 2.03
C LEU A 146 38.84 -6.40 3.33
N SER A 147 39.66 -6.05 4.33
CA SER A 147 39.62 -6.66 5.66
C SER A 147 38.31 -6.37 6.37
N TRP A 148 37.85 -5.11 6.38
CA TRP A 148 36.56 -4.73 6.96
C TRP A 148 35.39 -5.45 6.29
N LYS A 149 35.40 -5.55 4.96
CA LYS A 149 34.36 -6.23 4.17
C LYS A 149 34.22 -7.70 4.53
N ASN A 150 35.30 -8.39 4.87
CA ASN A 150 35.27 -9.82 5.24
C ASN A 150 34.57 -10.07 6.58
N GLU A 151 34.42 -9.04 7.43
CA GLU A 151 33.70 -9.12 8.70
C GLU A 151 32.19 -8.90 8.54
N VAL A 152 31.73 -8.52 7.34
CA VAL A 152 30.35 -8.14 7.08
C VAL A 152 29.72 -9.08 6.06
N ASN A 153 28.47 -9.52 6.31
CA ASN A 153 27.72 -10.32 5.34
C ASN A 153 27.30 -9.46 4.14
N VAL A 154 28.14 -9.44 3.11
CA VAL A 154 27.94 -8.64 1.89
C VAL A 154 26.65 -8.99 1.14
N ASP A 155 26.17 -10.23 1.25
CA ASP A 155 24.94 -10.64 0.57
C ASP A 155 23.69 -10.07 1.24
N GLU A 156 23.74 -9.75 2.54
CA GLU A 156 22.68 -9.02 3.25
C GLU A 156 22.67 -7.51 2.93
N LEU A 157 23.78 -6.98 2.41
CA LEU A 157 23.92 -5.54 2.08
C LEU A 157 23.49 -5.21 0.64
N ARG A 158 23.33 -6.22 -0.23
CA ARG A 158 22.97 -5.99 -1.63
C ARG A 158 21.53 -5.53 -1.76
N LEU A 159 21.35 -4.29 -2.18
CA LEU A 159 20.04 -3.77 -2.55
C LEU A 159 19.52 -4.53 -3.77
N SER A 160 18.38 -5.19 -3.62
CA SER A 160 17.68 -5.87 -4.70
C SER A 160 16.49 -5.03 -5.18
N PRO A 161 16.11 -5.11 -6.48
CA PRO A 161 14.92 -4.43 -6.95
C PRO A 161 13.69 -4.97 -6.22
N LEU A 162 12.70 -4.11 -5.97
CA LEU A 162 11.43 -4.48 -5.34
C LEU A 162 10.69 -5.54 -6.16
N GLY A 163 10.84 -5.47 -7.49
CA GLY A 163 10.23 -6.37 -8.47
C GLY A 163 10.14 -5.73 -9.84
N LYS A 164 9.51 -6.43 -10.79
CA LYS A 164 9.26 -5.95 -12.15
C LYS A 164 7.77 -5.82 -12.45
N ASP A 165 7.37 -4.79 -13.18
CA ASP A 165 5.99 -4.68 -13.69
C ASP A 165 5.77 -5.48 -14.98
N ILE A 166 4.53 -5.43 -15.50
CA ILE A 166 4.15 -6.13 -16.74
C ILE A 166 4.86 -5.58 -17.99
N GLU A 167 5.38 -4.36 -17.93
CA GLU A 167 6.13 -3.70 -19.02
C GLU A 167 7.64 -3.98 -18.92
N GLY A 168 8.08 -4.62 -17.83
CA GLY A 168 9.46 -5.01 -17.57
C GLY A 168 10.29 -3.97 -16.81
N TRP A 169 9.69 -2.88 -16.35
CA TRP A 169 10.37 -1.90 -15.50
C TRP A 169 10.72 -2.50 -14.15
N SER A 170 11.96 -2.28 -13.70
CA SER A 170 12.40 -2.74 -12.38
C SER A 170 12.24 -1.61 -11.37
N TYR A 171 11.53 -1.82 -10.28
CA TYR A 171 11.30 -0.80 -9.25
C TYR A 171 12.37 -0.88 -8.16
N TRP A 172 12.83 0.28 -7.70
CA TRP A 172 13.94 0.40 -6.76
C TRP A 172 13.62 1.41 -5.66
N TYR A 173 14.06 1.11 -4.44
CA TYR A 173 13.96 1.99 -3.28
C TYR A 173 15.32 2.07 -2.58
N PHE A 174 15.98 3.22 -2.72
CA PHE A 174 17.32 3.49 -2.16
C PHE A 174 17.26 4.17 -0.78
N GLY A 175 16.07 4.25 -0.16
CA GLY A 175 15.85 4.99 1.07
C GLY A 175 15.23 6.37 0.86
N GLY A 176 15.12 7.14 1.94
CA GLY A 176 14.46 8.46 1.92
C GLY A 176 12.98 8.38 1.57
N ASN A 177 12.51 9.38 0.82
CA ASN A 177 11.11 9.53 0.41
C ASN A 177 10.87 9.24 -1.08
N ARG A 178 11.84 8.64 -1.79
CA ARG A 178 11.85 8.56 -3.25
C ARG A 178 11.73 7.13 -3.77
N LEU A 179 10.88 6.94 -4.77
CA LEU A 179 10.74 5.68 -5.51
C LEU A 179 11.30 5.84 -6.92
N TYR A 180 12.13 4.90 -7.34
CA TYR A 180 12.70 4.88 -8.68
C TYR A 180 12.22 3.67 -9.47
N ARG A 181 12.27 3.78 -10.80
CA ARG A 181 12.17 2.64 -11.70
C ARG A 181 13.28 2.68 -12.74
N GLU A 182 13.68 1.52 -13.21
CA GLU A 182 14.76 1.35 -14.17
C GLU A 182 14.26 0.67 -15.44
N THR A 183 14.70 1.18 -16.59
CA THR A 183 14.34 0.62 -17.90
C THR A 183 14.64 -0.87 -17.99
N PRO A 184 13.92 -1.66 -18.80
CA PRO A 184 14.21 -3.09 -18.94
C PRO A 184 15.62 -3.35 -19.51
N ILE A 185 16.55 -3.79 -18.66
CA ILE A 185 17.92 -4.13 -19.07
C ILE A 185 18.01 -5.64 -19.37
N PRO A 186 18.56 -6.05 -20.53
CA PRO A 186 18.79 -7.46 -20.85
C PRO A 186 19.78 -8.11 -19.89
N ASN A 187 19.56 -9.37 -19.52
CA ASN A 187 20.50 -10.09 -18.66
C ASN A 187 21.85 -10.37 -19.35
N GLY A 188 22.92 -10.51 -18.54
CA GLY A 188 24.24 -10.93 -18.98
C GLY A 188 25.02 -9.85 -19.74
N LYS A 189 25.91 -10.28 -20.66
CA LYS A 189 26.85 -9.39 -21.36
C LYS A 189 26.16 -8.23 -22.10
N LYS A 190 24.93 -8.44 -22.60
CA LYS A 190 24.17 -7.41 -23.31
C LYS A 190 23.71 -6.28 -22.39
N GLY A 191 23.31 -6.58 -21.15
CA GLY A 191 22.95 -5.57 -20.16
C GLY A 191 24.15 -4.71 -19.75
N MET A 192 25.30 -5.34 -19.56
CA MET A 192 26.55 -4.64 -19.26
C MET A 192 26.92 -3.65 -20.38
N GLN A 193 26.71 -4.03 -21.64
CA GLN A 193 26.91 -3.13 -22.79
C GLN A 193 25.91 -1.97 -22.78
N THR A 194 24.63 -2.22 -22.44
CA THR A 194 23.62 -1.17 -22.30
C THR A 194 24.01 -0.15 -21.24
N LEU A 195 24.44 -0.59 -20.06
CA LEU A 195 24.86 0.30 -18.96
C LEU A 195 26.11 1.11 -19.31
N LYS A 196 27.04 0.52 -20.07
CA LYS A 196 28.23 1.23 -20.59
C LYS A 196 27.86 2.30 -21.60
N ASN A 197 26.87 2.04 -22.45
CA ASN A 197 26.47 2.95 -23.52
C ASN A 197 25.42 3.98 -23.09
N ASN A 198 24.71 3.74 -21.98
CA ASN A 198 23.69 4.63 -21.46
C ASN A 198 23.78 4.74 -19.92
N GLN A 199 24.21 5.91 -19.46
CA GLN A 199 24.23 6.24 -18.03
C GLN A 199 22.82 6.48 -17.46
N PHE A 200 21.84 6.84 -18.32
CA PHE A 200 20.52 7.29 -17.90
C PHE A 200 19.48 6.17 -18.04
N THR A 201 19.45 5.26 -17.07
CA THR A 201 18.52 4.11 -17.05
C THR A 201 17.41 4.22 -15.99
N PHE A 202 17.51 5.18 -15.08
CA PHE A 202 16.56 5.37 -13.99
C PHE A 202 15.59 6.54 -14.20
N GLU A 203 14.41 6.42 -13.64
CA GLU A 203 13.39 7.46 -13.60
C GLU A 203 12.88 7.57 -12.16
N LEU A 204 12.89 8.80 -11.62
CA LEU A 204 12.24 9.11 -10.36
C LEU A 204 10.72 9.07 -10.58
N VAL A 205 10.06 8.10 -9.94
CA VAL A 205 8.62 7.85 -10.09
C VAL A 205 7.82 8.68 -9.09
N CYS A 206 8.37 8.86 -7.90
CA CYS A 206 7.64 9.43 -6.78
C CYS A 206 8.59 10.06 -5.78
N SER A 207 8.25 11.25 -5.31
CA SER A 207 9.03 12.04 -4.34
C SER A 207 8.15 12.83 -3.36
N SER A 208 6.92 13.15 -3.76
CA SER A 208 5.96 13.91 -2.93
C SER A 208 4.85 13.04 -2.35
N LEU A 209 4.17 13.57 -1.34
CA LEU A 209 3.03 12.91 -0.69
C LEU A 209 1.91 12.60 -1.69
N GLU A 210 1.58 13.55 -2.57
CA GLU A 210 0.54 13.37 -3.59
C GLU A 210 0.90 12.28 -4.60
N GLU A 211 2.17 12.20 -4.99
CA GLU A 211 2.66 11.16 -5.88
C GLU A 211 2.58 9.79 -5.21
N TRP A 212 2.89 9.70 -3.91
CA TRP A 212 2.81 8.44 -3.16
C TRP A 212 1.36 7.96 -3.04
N GLU A 213 0.41 8.87 -2.81
CA GLU A 213 -1.02 8.55 -2.80
C GLU A 213 -1.51 8.09 -4.19
N LYS A 214 -0.99 8.65 -5.28
CA LYS A 214 -1.25 8.17 -6.65
C LYS A 214 -0.66 6.78 -6.90
N ILE A 215 0.56 6.53 -6.41
CA ILE A 215 1.23 5.22 -6.54
C ILE A 215 0.46 4.13 -5.79
N MET A 216 0.01 4.39 -4.55
CA MET A 216 -0.86 3.47 -3.83
C MET A 216 -2.11 3.10 -4.62
N ASN A 217 -2.77 4.09 -5.22
CA ASN A 217 -3.96 3.86 -6.03
C ASN A 217 -3.66 3.09 -7.32
N ARG A 218 -2.47 3.26 -7.90
CA ARG A 218 -2.03 2.54 -9.10
C ARG A 218 -1.72 1.07 -8.80
N PHE A 219 -1.04 0.79 -7.70
CA PHE A 219 -0.60 -0.57 -7.35
C PHE A 219 -1.63 -1.38 -6.56
N GLN A 220 -2.87 -0.88 -6.42
CA GLN A 220 -3.97 -1.62 -5.80
C GLN A 220 -4.10 -3.05 -6.38
N PRO A 221 -4.30 -4.08 -5.53
CA PRO A 221 -4.36 -5.48 -5.96
C PRO A 221 -5.38 -5.76 -7.08
N SER A 222 -6.43 -4.95 -7.17
CA SER A 222 -7.48 -5.06 -8.17
C SER A 222 -7.04 -4.69 -9.60
N LYS A 223 -5.99 -3.87 -9.78
CA LYS A 223 -5.64 -3.29 -11.09
C LYS A 223 -4.72 -4.13 -11.96
N LYS A 224 -4.18 -5.26 -11.46
CA LYS A 224 -3.29 -6.20 -12.20
C LYS A 224 -2.17 -5.53 -13.02
N ILE A 225 -1.61 -4.42 -12.53
CA ILE A 225 -0.54 -3.65 -13.20
C ILE A 225 0.86 -4.26 -12.98
N ALA A 226 1.01 -5.00 -11.89
CA ALA A 226 2.26 -5.64 -11.50
C ALA A 226 1.97 -6.97 -10.80
N PRO A 227 2.97 -7.86 -10.67
CA PRO A 227 2.88 -9.03 -9.82
C PRO A 227 2.47 -8.63 -8.39
N ARG A 228 1.68 -9.50 -7.74
CA ARG A 228 1.14 -9.26 -6.39
C ARG A 228 2.23 -8.89 -5.39
N GLU A 229 3.36 -9.59 -5.42
CA GLU A 229 4.50 -9.33 -4.54
C GLU A 229 5.08 -7.92 -4.68
N LEU A 230 5.20 -7.41 -5.92
CA LEU A 230 5.68 -6.04 -6.16
C LEU A 230 4.67 -5.02 -5.65
N SER A 231 3.38 -5.24 -5.92
CA SER A 231 2.32 -4.36 -5.43
C SER A 231 2.28 -4.29 -3.91
N GLU A 232 2.39 -5.42 -3.21
CA GLU A 232 2.39 -5.49 -1.75
C GLU A 232 3.59 -4.72 -1.17
N LYS A 233 4.80 -4.94 -1.69
CA LYS A 233 6.01 -4.21 -1.25
C LYS A 233 5.93 -2.70 -1.47
N ILE A 234 5.43 -2.27 -2.64
CA ILE A 234 5.28 -0.83 -2.93
C ILE A 234 4.27 -0.19 -2.01
N ILE A 235 3.15 -0.87 -1.72
CA ILE A 235 2.11 -0.36 -0.80
C ILE A 235 2.67 -0.23 0.62
N GLU A 236 3.38 -1.25 1.12
CA GLU A 236 4.00 -1.23 2.45
C GLU A 236 4.99 -0.05 2.60
N ILE A 237 5.86 0.14 1.60
CA ILE A 237 6.80 1.27 1.57
C ILE A 237 6.04 2.61 1.51
N ALA A 238 5.00 2.69 0.69
CA ALA A 238 4.20 3.91 0.54
C ALA A 238 3.53 4.32 1.85
N GLU A 239 2.92 3.38 2.57
CA GLU A 239 2.28 3.64 3.87
C GLU A 239 3.27 4.20 4.89
N LYS A 240 4.46 3.59 4.97
CA LYS A 240 5.54 4.05 5.87
C LYS A 240 6.03 5.45 5.51
N ILE A 241 6.23 5.74 4.23
CA ILE A 241 6.73 7.05 3.77
C ILE A 241 5.66 8.13 3.94
N ILE A 242 4.40 7.87 3.56
CA ILE A 242 3.29 8.81 3.77
C ILE A 242 3.15 9.15 5.24
N GLY A 243 3.22 8.15 6.13
CA GLY A 243 3.21 8.37 7.58
C GLY A 243 4.36 9.27 8.04
N ARG A 244 5.58 9.02 7.55
CA ARG A 244 6.76 9.83 7.86
C ARG A 244 6.64 11.28 7.36
N ILE A 245 6.17 11.49 6.12
CA ILE A 245 6.00 12.84 5.54
C ILE A 245 4.94 13.61 6.33
N LYS A 246 3.78 13.00 6.62
CA LYS A 246 2.72 13.63 7.42
C LYS A 246 3.21 13.98 8.82
N ALA A 247 3.97 13.10 9.47
CA ALA A 247 4.55 13.36 10.79
C ALA A 247 5.56 14.52 10.77
N LYS A 248 6.44 14.59 9.75
CA LYS A 248 7.38 15.70 9.57
C LYS A 248 6.66 17.04 9.39
N GLU A 249 5.58 17.08 8.59
CA GLU A 249 4.79 18.29 8.37
C GLU A 249 4.13 18.79 9.67
N ILE A 250 3.51 17.87 10.43
CA ILE A 250 2.91 18.19 11.73
C ILE A 250 3.96 18.74 12.71
N ALA A 251 5.15 18.14 12.74
CA ALA A 251 6.24 18.59 13.60
C ALA A 251 6.72 19.99 13.23
N LYS A 252 6.85 20.29 11.93
CA LYS A 252 7.23 21.60 11.41
C LYS A 252 6.23 22.68 11.80
N VAL A 253 4.93 22.44 11.57
CA VAL A 253 3.86 23.36 11.98
C VAL A 253 3.89 23.62 13.49
N LYS A 254 4.07 22.58 14.30
CA LYS A 254 4.19 22.71 15.76
C LYS A 254 5.41 23.54 16.18
N GLN A 255 6.54 23.41 15.48
CA GLN A 255 7.75 24.17 15.75
C GLN A 255 7.60 25.64 15.36
N GLU A 256 7.00 25.92 14.21
CA GLU A 256 6.70 27.29 13.76
C GLU A 256 5.73 27.99 14.73
N ALA A 257 4.69 27.30 15.20
CA ALA A 257 3.78 27.81 16.22
C ALA A 257 4.48 28.14 17.54
N LYS A 258 5.43 27.30 17.98
CA LYS A 258 6.25 27.58 19.17
C LYS A 258 7.14 28.82 19.00
N LEU A 259 7.82 28.93 17.86
CA LEU A 259 8.66 30.08 17.54
C LEU A 259 7.87 31.38 17.46
N LYS A 260 6.68 31.34 16.84
CA LYS A 260 5.76 32.48 16.79
C LYS A 260 5.34 32.92 18.19
N ARG A 261 4.92 31.98 19.04
CA ARG A 261 4.55 32.24 20.44
C ARG A 261 5.71 32.79 21.28
N ALA A 262 6.94 32.33 21.03
CA ALA A 262 8.12 32.85 21.72
C ALA A 262 8.42 34.30 21.33
N LYS A 263 8.40 34.62 20.02
CA LYS A 263 8.57 35.99 19.52
C LYS A 263 7.49 36.94 20.04
N GLU A 264 6.24 36.47 20.11
CA GLU A 264 5.13 37.23 20.67
C GLU A 264 5.35 37.55 22.16
N LEU A 265 5.84 36.59 22.95
CA LEU A 265 6.19 36.81 24.36
C LEU A 265 7.33 37.83 24.53
N GLU A 266 8.34 37.81 23.65
CA GLU A 266 9.44 38.77 23.66
C GLU A 266 9.02 40.18 23.23
N SER A 267 8.03 40.29 22.34
CA SER A 267 7.51 41.58 21.85
C SER A 267 6.63 42.32 22.86
N ILE A 268 6.31 41.73 24.01
CA ILE A 268 5.54 42.37 25.08
C ILE A 268 6.44 43.43 25.76
N PRO A 269 6.14 44.74 25.62
CA PRO A 269 7.00 45.79 26.16
C PRO A 269 7.01 45.77 27.69
N LYS A 270 8.20 45.62 28.29
CA LYS A 270 8.38 45.71 29.74
C LYS A 270 8.46 47.19 30.15
N LYS A 271 7.31 47.76 30.56
CA LYS A 271 7.05 49.08 31.18
C LYS A 271 6.61 50.21 30.23
N ARG A 272 5.33 50.65 30.32
CA ARG A 272 4.93 52.03 29.97
C ARG A 272 3.59 52.49 30.57
N SER A 273 3.64 53.55 31.40
CA SER A 273 2.55 54.39 31.93
C SER A 273 1.11 53.82 32.05
N ARG A 274 0.76 53.56 33.32
CA ARG A 274 -0.42 52.90 33.90
C ARG A 274 -1.84 53.22 33.37
N ARG A 275 -2.07 54.29 32.60
CA ARG A 275 -3.44 54.82 32.35
C ARG A 275 -3.99 54.58 30.95
N LEU A 276 -3.12 54.48 29.94
CA LEU A 276 -3.48 53.98 28.60
C LEU A 276 -3.26 52.46 28.51
N GLU A 277 -2.41 51.92 29.38
CA GLU A 277 -2.03 50.50 29.50
C GLU A 277 -3.23 49.59 29.80
N VAL A 278 -4.15 49.99 30.69
CA VAL A 278 -5.29 49.15 31.09
C VAL A 278 -6.26 48.88 29.93
N LYS A 279 -6.51 49.88 29.08
CA LYS A 279 -7.50 49.76 27.99
C LYS A 279 -6.94 48.95 26.81
N PHE A 280 -5.69 49.20 26.42
CA PHE A 280 -5.01 48.41 25.39
C PHE A 280 -4.62 47.00 25.88
N GLU A 281 -4.28 46.80 27.16
CA GLU A 281 -4.10 45.45 27.73
C GLU A 281 -5.41 44.68 27.81
N GLU A 282 -6.54 45.31 28.16
CA GLU A 282 -7.84 44.63 28.14
C GLU A 282 -8.22 44.20 26.73
N GLU A 283 -8.06 45.07 25.72
CA GLU A 283 -8.29 44.71 24.32
C GLU A 283 -7.32 43.65 23.82
N ALA A 284 -6.03 43.74 24.14
CA ALA A 284 -5.03 42.73 23.77
C ALA A 284 -5.27 41.39 24.51
N LYS A 285 -5.73 41.40 25.76
CA LYS A 285 -6.15 40.19 26.49
C LYS A 285 -7.39 39.58 25.87
N ARG A 286 -8.38 40.40 25.47
CA ARG A 286 -9.59 39.92 24.76
C ARG A 286 -9.23 39.30 23.42
N GLN A 287 -8.40 39.94 22.62
CA GLN A 287 -7.92 39.39 21.35
C GLN A 287 -7.15 38.08 21.54
N LYS A 288 -6.31 37.97 22.58
CA LYS A 288 -5.61 36.72 22.90
C LYS A 288 -6.56 35.61 23.35
N VAL A 289 -7.58 35.93 24.14
CA VAL A 289 -8.61 34.97 24.56
C VAL A 289 -9.40 34.49 23.34
N GLU A 290 -9.75 35.39 22.43
CA GLU A 290 -10.44 35.08 21.18
C GLU A 290 -9.55 34.25 20.23
N GLU A 291 -8.26 34.54 20.13
CA GLU A 291 -7.32 33.78 19.32
C GLU A 291 -7.07 32.38 19.89
N ILE A 292 -6.99 32.24 21.22
CA ILE A 292 -6.93 30.93 21.90
C ILE A 292 -8.22 30.14 21.67
N ALA A 293 -9.39 30.78 21.79
CA ALA A 293 -10.67 30.15 21.53
C ALA A 293 -10.79 29.69 20.07
N ASN A 294 -10.34 30.50 19.11
CA ASN A 294 -10.31 30.14 17.70
C ASN A 294 -9.34 28.97 17.42
N GLN A 295 -8.16 28.97 18.05
CA GLN A 295 -7.22 27.84 17.94
C GLN A 295 -7.80 26.55 18.53
N GLN A 296 -8.49 26.64 19.68
CA GLN A 296 -9.18 25.50 20.29
C GLN A 296 -10.29 24.96 19.37
N ALA A 297 -11.12 25.84 18.80
CA ALA A 297 -12.18 25.45 17.86
C ALA A 297 -11.62 24.76 16.61
N ILE A 298 -10.47 25.21 16.07
CA ILE A 298 -9.81 24.57 14.94
C ILE A 298 -9.30 23.17 15.31
N LEU A 299 -8.71 23.00 16.50
CA LEU A 299 -8.24 21.70 16.97
C LEU A 299 -9.39 20.71 17.20
N GLU A 300 -10.49 21.16 17.82
CA GLU A 300 -11.70 20.35 18.01
C GLU A 300 -12.31 19.92 16.67
N GLU A 301 -12.33 20.81 15.67
CA GLU A 301 -12.82 20.48 14.33
C GLU A 301 -11.92 19.46 13.62
N ILE A 302 -10.60 19.53 13.80
CA ILE A 302 -9.65 18.53 13.28
C ILE A 302 -9.87 17.18 13.96
N GLU A 303 -10.04 17.17 15.29
CA GLU A 303 -10.30 15.95 16.05
C GLU A 303 -11.62 15.30 15.63
N ARG A 304 -12.69 16.09 15.48
CA ARG A 304 -13.98 15.63 14.97
C ARG A 304 -13.84 15.00 13.58
N LYS A 305 -13.15 15.67 12.64
CA LYS A 305 -12.91 15.11 11.30
C LYS A 305 -12.08 13.82 11.33
N ASN A 306 -11.15 13.69 12.24
CA ASN A 306 -10.36 12.46 12.39
C ASN A 306 -11.20 11.32 12.96
N GLN A 307 -12.03 11.60 13.98
CA GLN A 307 -12.98 10.63 14.52
C GLN A 307 -13.99 10.18 13.45
N GLU A 308 -14.55 11.11 12.67
CA GLU A 308 -15.46 10.80 11.55
C GLU A 308 -14.77 9.91 10.49
N LYS A 309 -13.50 10.16 10.17
CA LYS A 309 -12.70 9.33 9.25
C LYS A 309 -12.44 7.93 9.80
N GLU A 310 -12.07 7.81 11.07
CA GLU A 310 -11.85 6.52 11.74
C GLU A 310 -13.15 5.69 11.78
N VAL A 311 -14.27 6.29 12.19
CA VAL A 311 -15.58 5.62 12.17
C VAL A 311 -15.95 5.16 10.76
N LYS A 312 -15.69 5.97 9.73
CA LYS A 312 -15.95 5.59 8.34
C LYS A 312 -15.06 4.44 7.87
N LYS A 313 -13.78 4.45 8.27
CA LYS A 313 -12.84 3.37 7.96
C LYS A 313 -13.25 2.06 8.61
N LEU A 314 -13.60 2.08 9.90
CA LEU A 314 -14.09 0.89 10.63
C LEU A 314 -15.36 0.32 9.99
N LYS A 315 -16.31 1.18 9.59
CA LYS A 315 -17.53 0.74 8.88
C LYS A 315 -17.22 0.08 7.53
N GLU A 316 -16.25 0.59 6.77
CA GLU A 316 -15.87 -0.02 5.49
C GLU A 316 -15.13 -1.35 5.69
N GLU A 317 -14.20 -1.42 6.64
CA GLU A 317 -13.51 -2.67 7.00
C GLU A 317 -14.48 -3.76 7.44
N GLU A 318 -15.47 -3.41 8.27
CA GLU A 318 -16.50 -4.34 8.73
C GLU A 318 -17.41 -4.80 7.58
N LYS A 319 -17.75 -3.89 6.65
CA LYS A 319 -18.51 -4.23 5.43
C LYS A 319 -17.74 -5.18 4.51
N GLN A 320 -16.43 -4.97 4.34
CA GLN A 320 -15.58 -5.87 3.55
C GLN A 320 -15.43 -7.24 4.21
N LYS A 321 -15.32 -7.28 5.56
CA LYS A 321 -15.30 -8.52 6.33
C LYS A 321 -16.59 -9.31 6.13
N LEU A 322 -17.74 -8.66 6.24
CA LEU A 322 -19.05 -9.29 6.02
C LEU A 322 -19.17 -9.88 4.61
N LYS A 323 -18.77 -9.14 3.57
CA LYS A 323 -18.77 -9.64 2.19
C LYS A 323 -17.88 -10.87 2.00
N THR A 324 -16.72 -10.87 2.64
CA THR A 324 -15.75 -11.97 2.53
C THR A 324 -16.28 -13.23 3.20
N GLU A 325 -16.85 -13.10 4.41
CA GLU A 325 -17.46 -14.23 5.11
C GLU A 325 -18.74 -14.74 4.42
N ASP A 326 -19.56 -13.88 3.80
CA ASP A 326 -20.74 -14.33 3.02
C ASP A 326 -20.32 -15.16 1.81
N ALA A 327 -19.29 -14.71 1.08
CA ALA A 327 -18.74 -15.45 -0.04
C ALA A 327 -18.14 -16.79 0.41
N ARG A 328 -17.43 -16.79 1.55
CA ARG A 328 -16.85 -18.00 2.15
C ARG A 328 -17.93 -19.01 2.55
N LEU A 329 -18.99 -18.55 3.20
CA LEU A 329 -20.13 -19.38 3.59
C LEU A 329 -20.73 -20.10 2.38
N ARG A 330 -20.99 -19.37 1.28
CA ARG A 330 -21.53 -19.95 0.05
C ARG A 330 -20.62 -21.01 -0.56
N ILE A 331 -19.32 -20.77 -0.56
CA ILE A 331 -18.34 -21.74 -1.07
C ILE A 331 -18.35 -22.99 -0.19
N GLN A 332 -18.29 -22.84 1.13
CA GLN A 332 -18.27 -23.97 2.07
C GLN A 332 -19.54 -24.81 2.00
N VAL A 333 -20.72 -24.19 1.86
CA VAL A 333 -21.98 -24.92 1.67
C VAL A 333 -21.98 -25.66 0.32
N SER A 334 -21.52 -25.02 -0.76
CA SER A 334 -21.42 -25.65 -2.08
C SER A 334 -20.49 -26.88 -2.05
N ASP A 335 -19.34 -26.76 -1.38
CA ASP A 335 -18.38 -27.85 -1.22
C ASP A 335 -18.96 -28.99 -0.36
N TYR A 336 -19.70 -28.66 0.70
CA TYR A 336 -20.39 -29.63 1.54
C TYR A 336 -21.46 -30.41 0.75
N VAL A 337 -22.33 -29.72 0.00
CA VAL A 337 -23.34 -30.37 -0.85
C VAL A 337 -22.67 -31.22 -1.94
N LYS A 338 -21.55 -30.76 -2.51
CA LYS A 338 -20.79 -31.54 -3.50
C LYS A 338 -20.20 -32.82 -2.89
N LYS A 339 -19.74 -32.78 -1.65
CA LYS A 339 -19.26 -33.96 -0.92
C LYS A 339 -20.41 -34.95 -0.70
N LYS A 340 -21.55 -34.51 -0.16
CA LYS A 340 -22.74 -35.35 0.00
C LYS A 340 -23.21 -35.95 -1.33
N LEU A 341 -23.19 -35.17 -2.42
CA LEU A 341 -23.53 -35.66 -3.77
C LEU A 341 -22.60 -36.78 -4.27
N SER A 342 -21.33 -36.77 -3.88
CA SER A 342 -20.39 -37.85 -4.22
C SER A 342 -20.59 -39.12 -3.38
N GLU A 343 -21.12 -38.97 -2.16
CA GLU A 343 -21.41 -40.06 -1.22
C GLU A 343 -22.79 -40.69 -1.47
N ALA A 344 -23.72 -39.95 -2.07
CA ALA A 344 -25.07 -40.40 -2.39
C ALA A 344 -25.06 -41.62 -3.33
N SER A 345 -25.76 -42.67 -2.91
CA SER A 345 -25.87 -43.94 -3.65
C SER A 345 -27.19 -44.06 -4.44
N GLU A 346 -28.23 -43.36 -3.98
CA GLU A 346 -29.56 -43.37 -4.61
C GLU A 346 -29.69 -42.24 -5.64
N GLU A 347 -30.31 -42.52 -6.79
CA GLU A 347 -30.44 -41.51 -7.87
C GLU A 347 -31.42 -40.39 -7.48
N GLU A 348 -32.45 -40.69 -6.68
CA GLU A 348 -33.40 -39.69 -6.15
C GLU A 348 -32.68 -38.68 -5.25
N GLU A 349 -31.86 -39.16 -4.30
CA GLU A 349 -31.01 -38.33 -3.43
C GLU A 349 -30.04 -37.45 -4.25
N ARG A 350 -29.44 -38.00 -5.31
CA ARG A 350 -28.56 -37.26 -6.22
C ARG A 350 -29.26 -36.13 -6.95
N VAL A 351 -30.52 -36.32 -7.36
CA VAL A 351 -31.30 -35.28 -8.05
C VAL A 351 -31.59 -34.13 -7.09
N GLU A 352 -31.99 -34.42 -5.85
CA GLU A 352 -32.25 -33.41 -4.82
C GLU A 352 -30.99 -32.62 -4.46
N LEU A 353 -29.85 -33.30 -4.24
CA LEU A 353 -28.57 -32.66 -3.94
C LEU A 353 -28.06 -31.79 -5.11
N LYS A 354 -28.34 -32.17 -6.37
CA LYS A 354 -28.05 -31.33 -7.54
C LYS A 354 -28.88 -30.04 -7.53
N GLN A 355 -30.15 -30.11 -7.12
CA GLN A 355 -31.00 -28.92 -7.01
C GLN A 355 -30.51 -27.97 -5.90
N LEU A 356 -30.08 -28.50 -4.75
CA LEU A 356 -29.53 -27.71 -3.65
C LEU A 356 -28.24 -26.98 -4.01
N LYS A 357 -27.44 -27.56 -4.92
CA LYS A 357 -26.19 -26.97 -5.41
C LYS A 357 -26.42 -25.73 -6.29
N ASN A 358 -27.50 -25.69 -7.06
CA ASN A 358 -27.75 -24.58 -7.99
C ASN A 358 -28.01 -23.28 -7.23
N GLN A 359 -27.58 -22.13 -7.75
CA GLN A 359 -27.89 -20.84 -7.13
C GLN A 359 -29.36 -20.49 -7.36
N LEU A 360 -30.01 -19.86 -6.37
CA LEU A 360 -31.35 -19.30 -6.58
C LEU A 360 -31.22 -18.08 -7.49
N HIS A 361 -32.13 -17.94 -8.44
CA HIS A 361 -32.26 -16.72 -9.25
C HIS A 361 -32.81 -15.58 -8.40
N LYS A 362 -32.54 -14.33 -8.79
CA LYS A 362 -33.05 -13.15 -8.06
C LYS A 362 -34.59 -13.13 -7.98
N ASP A 363 -35.25 -13.60 -9.03
CA ASP A 363 -36.72 -13.63 -9.13
C ASP A 363 -37.32 -14.97 -8.65
N ALA A 364 -36.61 -15.72 -7.80
CA ALA A 364 -37.10 -17.00 -7.30
C ALA A 364 -38.36 -16.83 -6.44
N SER A 365 -39.35 -17.70 -6.65
CA SER A 365 -40.59 -17.66 -5.89
C SER A 365 -40.36 -18.01 -4.42
N GLU A 366 -41.28 -17.60 -3.53
CA GLU A 366 -41.23 -18.03 -2.12
C GLU A 366 -41.21 -19.56 -1.99
N ILE A 367 -41.91 -20.27 -2.89
CA ILE A 367 -41.95 -21.74 -2.93
C ILE A 367 -40.57 -22.34 -3.25
N ASP A 368 -39.84 -21.73 -4.20
CA ASP A 368 -38.47 -22.16 -4.54
C ASP A 368 -37.52 -21.94 -3.36
N LYS A 369 -37.68 -20.80 -2.65
CA LYS A 369 -36.91 -20.49 -1.43
C LYS A 369 -37.18 -21.53 -0.35
N ILE A 370 -38.46 -21.81 -0.06
CA ILE A 370 -38.88 -22.79 0.96
C ILE A 370 -38.34 -24.18 0.62
N THR A 371 -38.50 -24.63 -0.63
CA THR A 371 -38.05 -25.96 -1.07
C THR A 371 -36.54 -26.12 -0.87
N LYS A 372 -35.77 -25.08 -1.20
CA LYS A 372 -34.32 -25.09 -1.01
C LYS A 372 -33.91 -25.07 0.46
N MET A 373 -34.57 -24.23 1.26
CA MET A 373 -34.32 -24.15 2.70
C MET A 373 -34.67 -25.48 3.39
N LYS A 374 -35.78 -26.13 3.01
CA LYS A 374 -36.15 -27.47 3.50
C LYS A 374 -35.06 -28.51 3.21
N GLY A 375 -34.52 -28.53 1.99
CA GLY A 375 -33.47 -29.50 1.66
C GLY A 375 -32.16 -29.25 2.42
N TRP A 376 -31.78 -28.00 2.68
CA TRP A 376 -30.66 -27.70 3.59
C TRP A 376 -30.96 -28.05 5.05
N LEU A 377 -32.20 -27.83 5.51
CA LEU A 377 -32.63 -28.17 6.86
C LEU A 377 -32.60 -29.69 7.09
N ARG A 378 -32.99 -30.48 6.08
CA ARG A 378 -32.89 -31.95 6.13
C ARG A 378 -31.45 -32.41 6.36
N LEU A 379 -30.50 -31.86 5.58
CA LEU A 379 -29.07 -32.15 5.75
C LEU A 379 -28.53 -31.67 7.10
N LEU A 380 -29.03 -30.54 7.61
CA LEU A 380 -28.65 -30.04 8.92
C LEU A 380 -29.12 -30.97 10.05
N ARG A 381 -30.37 -31.46 9.98
CA ARG A 381 -30.97 -32.34 10.97
C ARG A 381 -30.27 -33.71 11.08
N GLU A 382 -29.54 -34.14 10.05
CA GLU A 382 -28.66 -35.32 10.14
C GLU A 382 -27.49 -35.13 11.13
N GLU A 383 -27.04 -33.88 11.32
CA GLU A 383 -25.86 -33.55 12.14
C GLU A 383 -26.26 -32.91 13.48
N ILE A 384 -27.18 -31.95 13.46
CA ILE A 384 -27.60 -31.16 14.63
C ILE A 384 -29.12 -30.99 14.61
N PRO A 385 -29.86 -31.48 15.62
CA PRO A 385 -31.29 -31.26 15.72
C PRO A 385 -31.58 -29.78 16.02
N VAL A 386 -32.48 -29.20 15.23
CA VAL A 386 -33.00 -27.85 15.44
C VAL A 386 -34.43 -27.77 14.95
N ASP A 387 -35.31 -27.26 15.81
CA ASP A 387 -36.73 -27.08 15.57
C ASP A 387 -37.15 -25.63 15.79
N LEU A 388 -38.31 -25.27 15.24
CA LEU A 388 -38.87 -23.94 15.35
C LEU A 388 -40.29 -24.06 15.92
N VAL A 389 -40.49 -23.46 17.08
CA VAL A 389 -41.76 -23.50 17.81
C VAL A 389 -42.47 -22.15 17.68
N ASP A 390 -43.73 -22.18 17.29
CA ASP A 390 -44.63 -21.02 17.35
C ASP A 390 -45.13 -20.83 18.79
N GLN A 391 -44.82 -19.68 19.38
CA GLN A 391 -45.35 -19.29 20.67
C GLN A 391 -46.70 -18.59 20.48
N LYS A 392 -47.62 -18.80 21.43
CA LYS A 392 -49.02 -18.32 21.38
C LYS A 392 -49.19 -16.80 21.20
N ASP A 393 -48.10 -16.04 21.32
CA ASP A 393 -48.06 -14.57 21.20
C ASP A 393 -47.58 -14.06 19.83
N GLY A 394 -47.44 -14.95 18.83
CA GLY A 394 -46.93 -14.57 17.50
C GLY A 394 -45.42 -14.35 17.50
N HIS A 395 -44.70 -15.19 18.25
CA HIS A 395 -43.25 -15.17 18.37
C HIS A 395 -42.68 -16.54 18.07
N ILE A 396 -41.54 -16.58 17.40
CA ILE A 396 -40.83 -17.84 17.12
C ILE A 396 -39.78 -18.12 18.19
N LEU A 397 -39.55 -19.39 18.47
CA LEU A 397 -38.43 -19.85 19.28
C LEU A 397 -37.72 -21.01 18.57
N PHE A 398 -36.45 -20.81 18.26
CA PHE A 398 -35.57 -21.92 17.87
C PHE A 398 -35.24 -22.77 19.11
N ASP A 399 -35.50 -24.07 19.01
CA ASP A 399 -35.21 -25.06 20.04
C ASP A 399 -34.21 -26.09 19.51
N GLY A 400 -33.17 -26.42 20.28
CA GLY A 400 -32.08 -27.30 19.83
C GLY A 400 -30.72 -27.00 20.49
N ASP A 401 -29.64 -27.53 19.91
CA ASP A 401 -28.26 -27.28 20.37
C ASP A 401 -27.77 -25.92 19.85
N ASP A 402 -27.31 -25.04 20.75
CA ASP A 402 -26.76 -23.72 20.42
C ASP A 402 -25.56 -23.80 19.45
N LYS A 403 -24.87 -24.95 19.34
CA LYS A 403 -23.83 -25.19 18.32
C LYS A 403 -24.33 -25.03 16.89
N VAL A 404 -25.64 -25.13 16.66
CA VAL A 404 -26.23 -24.92 15.34
C VAL A 404 -25.97 -23.50 14.82
N LEU A 405 -25.78 -22.52 15.71
CA LEU A 405 -25.43 -21.14 15.35
C LEU A 405 -24.13 -21.03 14.57
N ASP A 406 -23.17 -21.92 14.84
CA ASP A 406 -21.90 -21.97 14.13
C ASP A 406 -21.97 -22.72 12.80
N HIS A 407 -23.04 -23.48 12.58
CA HIS A 407 -23.17 -24.39 11.45
C HIS A 407 -23.48 -23.66 10.13
N ASN A 408 -22.73 -23.99 9.08
CA ASN A 408 -22.84 -23.32 7.77
C ASN A 408 -24.21 -23.53 7.10
N LEU A 409 -24.82 -24.71 7.24
CA LEU A 409 -26.18 -24.95 6.72
C LEU A 409 -27.23 -24.09 7.44
N PHE A 410 -27.10 -23.88 8.74
CA PHE A 410 -28.02 -23.02 9.48
C PHE A 410 -27.88 -21.55 9.03
N LYS A 411 -26.64 -21.08 8.89
CA LYS A 411 -26.34 -19.73 8.40
C LYS A 411 -26.88 -19.48 6.99
N ILE A 412 -26.77 -20.44 6.06
CA ILE A 412 -27.25 -20.26 4.68
C ILE A 412 -28.78 -20.32 4.57
N ILE A 413 -29.44 -21.11 5.42
CA ILE A 413 -30.90 -21.13 5.53
C ILE A 413 -31.38 -19.75 5.96
N LEU A 414 -30.87 -19.23 7.09
CA LEU A 414 -31.27 -17.93 7.59
C LEU A 414 -30.83 -16.78 6.67
N ARG A 415 -29.70 -16.89 5.98
CA ARG A 415 -29.32 -15.93 4.92
C ARG A 415 -30.41 -15.81 3.85
N THR A 416 -30.99 -16.94 3.44
CA THR A 416 -32.00 -17.01 2.36
C THR A 416 -33.33 -16.41 2.79
N PHE A 417 -33.56 -16.32 4.11
CA PHE A 417 -34.70 -15.60 4.67
C PHE A 417 -34.39 -14.10 4.92
N LEU A 418 -33.21 -13.78 5.48
CA LEU A 418 -32.89 -12.44 6.00
C LEU A 418 -32.29 -11.44 5.01
N VAL A 419 -31.67 -11.93 3.93
CA VAL A 419 -30.93 -11.10 2.97
C VAL A 419 -30.99 -11.70 1.57
N PHE A 420 -32.19 -12.07 1.13
CA PHE A 420 -32.38 -12.60 -0.21
C PHE A 420 -32.46 -11.47 -1.23
N ASP A 421 -33.23 -10.42 -0.93
CA ASP A 421 -33.31 -9.23 -1.77
C ASP A 421 -32.37 -8.12 -1.30
N GLU A 422 -31.64 -7.50 -2.23
CA GLU A 422 -30.70 -6.42 -1.89
C GLU A 422 -31.41 -5.16 -1.33
N GLU A 423 -32.72 -5.04 -1.56
CA GLU A 423 -33.59 -3.95 -1.10
C GLU A 423 -34.12 -4.10 0.34
N GLU A 424 -33.86 -5.21 1.03
CA GLU A 424 -34.41 -5.47 2.37
C GLU A 424 -33.92 -4.50 3.46
N GLU A 425 -34.77 -4.34 4.50
CA GLU A 425 -34.63 -3.43 5.64
C GLU A 425 -33.27 -3.56 6.34
N GLN A 426 -32.74 -2.42 6.78
CA GLN A 426 -31.41 -2.32 7.40
C GLN A 426 -31.28 -3.18 8.67
N GLU A 427 -32.41 -3.53 9.28
CA GLU A 427 -32.53 -4.26 10.54
C GLU A 427 -32.35 -5.78 10.36
N LEU A 428 -32.94 -6.40 9.33
CA LEU A 428 -32.74 -7.83 9.02
C LEU A 428 -31.29 -8.13 8.62
N LYS A 429 -30.66 -7.21 7.88
CA LYS A 429 -29.23 -7.26 7.55
C LYS A 429 -28.34 -7.25 8.79
N GLU A 430 -28.77 -6.58 9.86
CA GLU A 430 -28.05 -6.53 11.13
C GLU A 430 -28.12 -7.87 11.88
N ILE A 431 -29.29 -8.53 11.90
CA ILE A 431 -29.43 -9.88 12.45
C ILE A 431 -28.53 -10.86 11.69
N TYR A 432 -28.58 -10.85 10.36
CA TYR A 432 -27.72 -11.72 9.55
C TYR A 432 -26.23 -11.43 9.79
N ARG A 433 -25.85 -10.16 9.94
CA ARG A 433 -24.47 -9.76 10.26
C ARG A 433 -24.02 -10.33 11.60
N LYS A 434 -24.85 -10.26 12.64
CA LYS A 434 -24.56 -10.86 13.95
C LYS A 434 -24.40 -12.37 13.86
N LEU A 435 -25.28 -13.04 13.11
CA LEU A 435 -25.23 -14.48 12.88
C LEU A 435 -23.95 -14.90 12.14
N LEU A 436 -23.62 -14.24 11.04
CA LEU A 436 -22.46 -14.59 10.21
C LEU A 436 -21.13 -14.37 10.94
N LEU A 437 -21.07 -13.36 11.81
CA LEU A 437 -19.89 -13.03 12.62
C LEU A 437 -19.89 -13.72 13.99
N ASN A 438 -20.74 -14.73 14.22
CA ASN A 438 -20.82 -15.51 15.45
C ASN A 438 -20.97 -14.65 16.71
N ARG A 439 -21.88 -13.67 16.68
CA ARG A 439 -22.14 -12.75 17.80
C ARG A 439 -23.30 -13.16 18.71
N TYR A 440 -24.01 -14.24 18.36
CA TYR A 440 -25.05 -14.82 19.21
C TYR A 440 -24.45 -15.86 20.15
N GLN A 441 -24.87 -15.85 21.42
CA GLN A 441 -24.43 -16.82 22.42
C GLN A 441 -25.41 -17.99 22.55
N SER A 442 -26.68 -17.76 22.23
CA SER A 442 -27.73 -18.79 22.26
C SER A 442 -28.80 -18.59 21.18
N LEU A 443 -29.52 -19.66 20.85
CA LEU A 443 -30.68 -19.61 19.95
C LEU A 443 -31.81 -18.72 20.48
N LYS A 444 -31.88 -18.55 21.80
CA LYS A 444 -32.82 -17.62 22.45
C LYS A 444 -32.50 -16.17 22.10
N ASP A 445 -31.22 -15.80 22.07
CA ASP A 445 -30.80 -14.43 21.72
C ASP A 445 -31.14 -14.11 20.26
N LEU A 446 -30.91 -15.07 19.36
CA LEU A 446 -31.29 -14.96 17.95
C LEU A 446 -32.81 -14.85 17.79
N SER A 447 -33.57 -15.69 18.49
CA SER A 447 -35.03 -15.68 18.45
C SER A 447 -35.59 -14.35 18.97
N ALA A 448 -35.02 -13.82 20.06
CA ALA A 448 -35.39 -12.52 20.61
C ALA A 448 -35.14 -11.38 19.61
N ASP A 449 -33.96 -11.34 18.99
CA ASP A 449 -33.64 -10.35 17.96
C ASP A 449 -34.60 -10.46 16.76
N LEU A 450 -34.88 -11.67 16.27
CA LEU A 450 -35.83 -11.89 15.16
C LEU A 450 -37.23 -11.39 15.51
N ASN A 451 -37.75 -11.73 16.69
CA ASN A 451 -39.08 -11.36 17.14
C ASN A 451 -39.30 -9.85 17.30
N THR A 452 -38.25 -9.03 17.28
CA THR A 452 -38.40 -7.56 17.29
C THR A 452 -38.72 -6.97 15.92
N ILE A 453 -38.45 -7.72 14.83
CA ILE A 453 -38.48 -7.20 13.45
C ILE A 453 -39.41 -8.01 12.55
N ILE A 454 -39.52 -9.34 12.74
CA ILE A 454 -40.31 -10.20 11.85
C ILE A 454 -41.83 -9.94 11.95
N THR A 455 -42.51 -10.01 10.81
CA THR A 455 -43.96 -9.87 10.70
C THR A 455 -44.68 -11.23 10.79
N PRO A 456 -46.00 -11.28 11.00
CA PRO A 456 -46.75 -12.54 10.97
C PRO A 456 -46.59 -13.35 9.67
N ASN A 457 -46.40 -12.68 8.53
CA ASN A 457 -46.14 -13.36 7.26
C ASN A 457 -44.76 -14.02 7.25
N ASP A 458 -43.75 -13.36 7.81
CA ASP A 458 -42.39 -13.89 7.94
C ASP A 458 -42.35 -15.12 8.86
N ILE A 459 -43.13 -15.07 9.94
CA ILE A 459 -43.32 -16.21 10.85
C ILE A 459 -43.94 -17.38 10.11
N SER A 460 -45.02 -17.14 9.34
CA SER A 460 -45.64 -18.20 8.53
C SER A 460 -44.68 -18.79 7.50
N PHE A 461 -43.85 -17.95 6.86
CA PHE A 461 -42.80 -18.39 5.95
C PHE A 461 -41.77 -19.27 6.66
N LEU A 462 -41.21 -18.84 7.79
CA LEU A 462 -40.22 -19.63 8.53
C LEU A 462 -40.81 -20.93 9.07
N LEU A 463 -42.02 -20.90 9.61
CA LEU A 463 -42.72 -22.11 10.04
C LEU A 463 -42.93 -23.07 8.87
N SER A 464 -43.24 -22.58 7.66
CA SER A 464 -43.40 -23.43 6.48
C SER A 464 -42.12 -24.17 6.08
N VAL A 465 -40.94 -23.65 6.45
CA VAL A 465 -39.64 -24.31 6.23
C VAL A 465 -39.39 -25.40 7.28
N TRP A 466 -39.77 -25.16 8.53
CA TRP A 466 -39.51 -26.07 9.66
C TRP A 466 -40.60 -27.13 9.91
N THR A 467 -41.80 -26.90 9.38
CA THR A 467 -42.88 -27.88 9.33
C THR A 467 -42.68 -28.79 8.11
N GLU A 468 -42.63 -30.10 8.34
CA GLU A 468 -42.62 -31.09 7.26
C GLU A 468 -43.97 -31.17 6.57
#